data_AF-A0A836H5S1-F1
#
_entry.id   AF-A0A836H5S1-F1
#
_cell.length_a   1.000
_cell.length_b   1.000
_cell.length_c   1.000
_cell.angle_alpha   90.00
_cell.angle_beta   90.00
_cell.angle_gamma   90.00
#
_symmetry.space_group_name_H-M   'P 1'
#
loop_
_entity.id
_entity.type
_entity.pdbx_description
1 polymer ?
#
loop_
_entity_poly.entity_id
_entity_poly.type
_entity_poly.pdbx_seq_one_letter_code
_entity_poly.pdbx_strand_id
1 'polypeptide(L)'
;MFSQAKQGALFSLGRGPSGTGANDKARNKPLTQAEKYEQALVTARVFLEDSRARMSKSMDKYNAVVNSNYWFYGYFGGNMVATMAACLALGNRWAFFRSYSGWIAVLGGYFGGKACLGAHSSVLLGGVVAQLNHEIEEAKRMDEQTGHIVPDYLREAERLTHAKYELAPTLPEAVEARAHHTEQTLDDRADALIEAYMKRKEALEKK
;
A
#
# COMPACT_ATOMS: atom_id res chain seq x y z
N MET A 1 28.99 1.68 42.47
CA MET A 1 30.32 1.01 42.56
C MET A 1 30.08 -0.49 42.74
N PHE A 2 30.87 -1.28 42.00
CA PHE A 2 31.27 -2.70 42.16
C PHE A 2 30.72 -3.46 43.40
N SER A 3 30.37 -4.75 43.38
CA SER A 3 31.07 -5.86 42.74
C SER A 3 30.21 -7.14 42.72
N GLN A 4 30.46 -7.92 41.67
CA GLN A 4 30.15 -9.33 41.46
C GLN A 4 31.00 -10.24 42.39
N ALA A 5 30.61 -11.52 42.47
CA ALA A 5 31.36 -12.75 42.82
C ALA A 5 30.71 -13.51 44.00
N LYS A 6 30.68 -14.83 44.13
CA LYS A 6 31.13 -16.02 43.36
C LYS A 6 30.67 -17.22 44.20
N GLN A 7 30.32 -18.35 43.57
CA GLN A 7 30.55 -19.74 44.02
C GLN A 7 29.97 -20.65 42.92
N GLY A 8 30.74 -21.38 42.11
CA GLY A 8 31.60 -22.53 42.48
C GLY A 8 30.70 -23.77 42.58
N ALA A 9 30.87 -24.90 41.88
CA ALA A 9 32.06 -25.58 41.37
C ALA A 9 31.60 -26.62 40.30
N LEU A 10 32.30 -26.73 39.16
CA LEU A 10 33.24 -27.83 38.83
C LEU A 10 32.67 -29.25 38.87
N PHE A 11 32.49 -29.86 37.70
CA PHE A 11 33.05 -31.18 37.39
C PHE A 11 33.45 -31.23 35.91
N SER A 12 34.66 -31.73 35.67
CA SER A 12 35.36 -31.81 34.38
C SER A 12 35.85 -33.24 34.16
N LEU A 13 36.05 -33.58 32.88
CA LEU A 13 36.93 -34.59 32.28
C LEU A 13 36.41 -36.01 31.97
N GLY A 14 36.36 -36.26 30.66
CA GLY A 14 36.56 -37.56 29.99
C GLY A 14 36.58 -37.34 28.47
N ARG A 15 37.68 -36.83 27.89
CA ARG A 15 38.70 -37.56 27.09
C ARG A 15 38.15 -38.09 25.75
N GLY A 16 38.59 -37.46 24.65
CA GLY A 16 38.21 -37.78 23.27
C GLY A 16 38.82 -39.06 22.69
N PRO A 17 38.62 -39.28 21.37
CA PRO A 17 39.74 -39.19 20.42
C PRO A 17 39.36 -38.27 19.23
N SER A 18 40.20 -37.31 18.88
CA SER A 18 41.22 -37.45 17.83
C SER A 18 40.66 -37.87 16.47
N GLY A 19 40.69 -36.94 15.51
CA GLY A 19 40.58 -37.25 14.09
C GLY A 19 39.31 -36.71 13.45
N THR A 20 39.36 -35.46 13.00
CA THR A 20 39.52 -35.15 11.58
C THR A 20 39.44 -33.63 11.46
N GLY A 21 40.50 -33.02 10.94
CA GLY A 21 40.39 -31.69 10.37
C GLY A 21 39.42 -31.76 9.20
N ALA A 22 38.16 -31.44 9.46
CA ALA A 22 37.24 -31.04 8.41
C ALA A 22 37.62 -29.60 8.07
N ASN A 23 38.44 -29.52 7.03
CA ASN A 23 38.69 -28.36 6.22
C ASN A 23 37.36 -27.89 5.63
N ASP A 24 36.44 -27.35 6.45
CA ASP A 24 35.26 -26.64 5.96
C ASP A 24 35.68 -25.23 5.54
N LYS A 25 36.59 -25.20 4.56
CA LYS A 25 36.34 -24.43 3.35
C LYS A 25 35.03 -24.97 2.74
N ALA A 26 33.90 -24.70 3.39
CA ALA A 26 32.67 -24.45 2.69
C ALA A 26 32.94 -23.20 1.85
N ARG A 27 33.63 -23.43 0.73
CA ARG A 27 33.55 -22.59 -0.46
C ARG A 27 32.08 -22.22 -0.51
N ASN A 28 31.78 -20.93 -0.38
CA ASN A 28 30.64 -20.32 -1.02
C ASN A 28 30.73 -20.77 -2.49
N LYS A 29 30.21 -21.96 -2.82
CA LYS A 29 30.00 -22.35 -4.19
C LYS A 29 29.12 -21.22 -4.71
N PRO A 30 29.54 -20.48 -5.74
CA PRO A 30 28.67 -19.48 -6.32
C PRO A 30 27.38 -20.22 -6.65
N LEU A 31 26.25 -19.81 -6.04
CA LEU A 31 24.96 -20.46 -6.27
C LEU A 31 24.79 -20.61 -7.78
N THR A 32 24.35 -21.80 -8.20
CA THR A 32 24.01 -22.01 -9.60
C THR A 32 22.92 -21.00 -10.01
N GLN A 33 22.87 -20.64 -11.30
CA GLN A 33 21.92 -19.64 -11.78
C GLN A 33 20.46 -20.03 -11.46
N ALA A 34 20.17 -21.32 -11.36
CA ALA A 34 18.89 -21.87 -10.92
C ALA A 34 18.63 -21.64 -9.42
N GLU A 35 19.59 -21.92 -8.54
CA GLU A 35 19.44 -21.69 -7.09
C GLU A 35 19.32 -20.18 -6.76
N LYS A 36 20.01 -19.32 -7.51
CA LYS A 36 19.85 -17.86 -7.40
C LYS A 36 18.45 -17.41 -7.81
N TYR A 37 17.88 -18.02 -8.84
CA TYR A 37 16.53 -17.74 -9.29
C TYR A 37 15.49 -18.18 -8.25
N GLU A 38 15.62 -19.38 -7.69
CA GLU A 38 14.72 -19.86 -6.63
C GLU A 38 14.79 -19.00 -5.36
N GLN A 39 16.00 -18.61 -4.94
CA GLN A 39 16.17 -17.70 -3.81
C GLN A 39 15.56 -16.32 -4.09
N ALA A 40 15.72 -15.80 -5.31
CA ALA A 40 15.11 -14.53 -5.73
C ALA A 40 13.58 -14.60 -5.74
N LEU A 41 13.00 -15.74 -6.17
CA LEU A 41 11.56 -15.96 -6.14
C LEU A 41 10.99 -16.02 -4.72
N VAL A 42 11.66 -16.71 -3.79
CA VAL A 42 11.23 -16.76 -2.38
C VAL A 42 11.28 -15.35 -1.76
N THR A 43 12.37 -14.63 -2.02
CA THR A 43 12.53 -13.25 -1.53
C THR A 43 11.46 -12.32 -2.11
N ALA A 44 11.14 -12.47 -3.40
CA ALA A 44 10.06 -11.72 -4.03
C ALA A 44 8.70 -12.00 -3.40
N ARG A 45 8.37 -13.27 -3.13
CA ARG A 45 7.10 -13.63 -2.48
C ARG A 45 6.93 -12.96 -1.11
N VAL A 46 7.96 -13.01 -0.27
CA VAL A 46 7.92 -12.39 1.07
C VAL A 46 7.73 -10.88 0.96
N PHE A 47 8.46 -10.22 0.05
CA PHE A 47 8.31 -8.79 -0.20
C PHE A 47 6.88 -8.44 -0.65
N LEU A 48 6.34 -9.19 -1.61
CA LEU A 48 4.99 -8.97 -2.15
C LEU A 48 3.90 -9.17 -1.09
N GLU A 49 4.04 -10.20 -0.25
CA GLU A 49 3.10 -10.45 0.85
C GLU A 49 3.09 -9.30 1.86
N ASP A 50 4.27 -8.82 2.25
CA ASP A 50 4.41 -7.72 3.21
C ASP A 50 3.90 -6.38 2.62
N SER A 51 4.25 -6.09 1.37
CA SER A 51 3.74 -4.94 0.61
C SER A 51 2.21 -4.93 0.56
N ARG A 52 1.60 -6.07 0.24
CA ARG A 52 0.13 -6.24 0.21
C ARG A 52 -0.49 -6.07 1.59
N ALA A 53 0.13 -6.59 2.63
CA ALA A 53 -0.35 -6.45 4.00
C ALA A 53 -0.36 -4.98 4.46
N ARG A 54 0.72 -4.23 4.15
CA ARG A 54 0.80 -2.79 4.43
C ARG A 54 -0.25 -2.01 3.65
N MET A 55 -0.47 -2.36 2.39
CA MET A 55 -1.49 -1.74 1.55
C MET A 55 -2.91 -1.99 2.10
N SER A 56 -3.24 -3.24 2.41
CA SER A 56 -4.52 -3.62 3.01
C SER A 56 -4.78 -2.81 4.27
N LYS A 57 -3.80 -2.72 5.17
CA LYS A 57 -3.95 -1.97 6.43
C LYS A 57 -4.20 -0.47 6.20
N SER A 58 -3.60 0.13 5.17
CA SER A 58 -3.85 1.52 4.83
C SER A 58 -5.26 1.71 4.27
N MET A 59 -5.67 0.82 3.37
CA MET A 59 -7.00 0.82 2.76
C MET A 59 -8.11 0.56 3.78
N ASP A 60 -7.90 -0.32 4.74
CA ASP A 60 -8.83 -0.62 5.83
C ASP A 60 -9.13 0.61 6.67
N LYS A 61 -8.11 1.44 6.96
CA LYS A 61 -8.30 2.71 7.68
C LYS A 61 -9.17 3.68 6.90
N TYR A 62 -8.95 3.79 5.59
CA TYR A 62 -9.76 4.63 4.71
C TYR A 62 -11.22 4.14 4.65
N ASN A 63 -11.41 2.85 4.41
CA ASN A 63 -12.74 2.22 4.35
C ASN A 63 -13.51 2.31 5.67
N ALA A 64 -12.81 2.23 6.81
CA ALA A 64 -13.39 2.38 8.14
C ALA A 64 -13.92 3.79 8.42
N VAL A 65 -13.54 4.79 7.64
CA VAL A 65 -14.03 6.18 7.81
C VAL A 65 -15.05 6.54 6.74
N VAL A 66 -14.77 6.24 5.47
CA VAL A 66 -15.63 6.62 4.33
C VAL A 66 -17.07 6.11 4.47
N ASN A 67 -17.21 4.86 4.89
CA ASN A 67 -18.52 4.20 5.00
C ASN A 67 -19.08 4.21 6.42
N SER A 68 -18.47 4.97 7.33
CA SER A 68 -18.81 4.91 8.75
C SER A 68 -19.86 5.93 9.14
N ASN A 69 -21.04 5.40 9.46
CA ASN A 69 -22.11 6.16 10.10
C ASN A 69 -21.67 6.73 11.46
N TYR A 70 -20.78 6.04 12.18
CA TYR A 70 -20.28 6.52 13.48
C TYR A 70 -19.53 7.85 13.33
N TRP A 71 -18.58 7.93 12.39
CA TRP A 71 -17.84 9.17 12.14
C TRP A 71 -18.76 10.27 11.62
N PHE A 72 -19.68 9.94 10.71
CA PHE A 72 -20.68 10.90 10.25
C PHE A 72 -21.52 11.47 11.39
N TYR A 73 -22.09 10.63 12.26
CA TYR A 73 -22.92 11.10 13.37
C TYR A 73 -22.14 11.90 14.41
N GLY A 74 -20.87 11.56 14.65
CA GLY A 74 -19.97 12.35 15.49
C GLY A 74 -19.78 13.77 14.95
N TYR A 75 -19.42 13.90 13.67
CA TYR A 75 -19.26 15.21 13.02
C TYR A 75 -20.59 15.95 12.87
N PHE A 76 -21.68 15.24 12.55
CA PHE A 76 -23.02 15.80 12.46
C PHE A 76 -23.44 16.43 13.78
N GLY A 77 -23.37 15.67 14.88
CA GLY A 77 -23.75 16.15 16.20
C GLY A 77 -22.91 17.33 16.65
N GLY A 78 -21.59 17.27 16.46
CA GLY A 78 -20.68 18.38 16.77
C GLY A 78 -21.00 19.66 16.00
N ASN A 79 -21.19 19.55 14.68
CA ASN A 79 -21.53 20.70 13.84
C ASN A 79 -22.94 21.23 14.12
N MET A 80 -23.89 20.36 14.46
CA MET A 80 -25.25 20.75 14.84
C MET A 80 -25.22 21.59 16.11
N VAL A 81 -24.51 21.14 17.15
CA VAL A 81 -24.38 21.89 18.42
C VAL A 81 -23.66 23.21 18.20
N ALA A 82 -22.57 23.23 17.44
CA ALA A 82 -21.84 24.45 17.11
C ALA A 82 -22.73 25.46 16.35
N THR A 83 -23.48 24.98 15.35
CA THR A 83 -24.41 25.81 14.57
C THR A 83 -25.55 26.34 15.42
N MET A 84 -26.09 25.51 16.33
CA MET A 84 -27.14 25.93 17.27
C MET A 84 -26.62 27.03 18.21
N ALA A 85 -25.43 26.87 18.77
CA ALA A 85 -24.80 27.87 19.62
C ALA A 85 -24.59 29.20 18.87
N ALA A 86 -24.11 29.14 17.62
CA ALA A 86 -23.96 30.32 16.77
C ALA A 86 -25.32 31.01 16.48
N CYS A 87 -26.36 30.24 16.17
CA CYS A 87 -27.71 30.78 15.93
C CYS A 87 -28.30 31.44 17.18
N LEU A 88 -28.06 30.87 18.36
CA LEU A 88 -28.53 31.44 19.62
C LEU A 88 -27.75 32.71 20.00
N ALA A 89 -26.45 32.74 19.77
CA ALA A 89 -25.62 33.94 19.98
C ALA A 89 -26.03 35.10 19.06
N LEU A 90 -26.28 34.81 17.78
CA LEU A 90 -26.80 35.77 16.80
C LEU A 90 -28.28 36.10 17.02
N GLY A 91 -29.01 35.20 17.69
CA GLY A 91 -30.42 35.32 18.05
C GLY A 91 -30.74 36.51 18.96
N ASN A 92 -29.76 36.98 19.74
CA ASN A 92 -29.88 38.20 20.53
C ASN A 92 -30.00 39.46 19.66
N ARG A 93 -29.49 39.42 18.43
CA ARG A 93 -29.55 40.53 17.47
C ARG A 93 -30.69 40.34 16.48
N TRP A 94 -30.88 39.13 15.96
CA TRP A 94 -31.93 38.80 14.99
C TRP A 94 -32.79 37.63 15.45
N ALA A 95 -34.07 37.90 15.73
CA ALA A 95 -35.03 36.90 16.20
C ALA A 95 -35.25 35.70 15.24
N PHE A 96 -34.91 35.88 13.96
CA PHE A 96 -34.92 34.81 12.96
C PHE A 96 -34.02 33.63 13.38
N PHE A 97 -32.77 33.89 13.72
CA PHE A 97 -31.83 32.82 14.09
C PHE A 97 -32.25 32.11 15.37
N ARG A 98 -32.90 32.81 16.30
CA ARG A 98 -33.47 32.20 17.50
C ARG A 98 -34.63 31.26 17.16
N SER A 99 -35.57 31.72 16.33
CA SER A 99 -36.80 31.01 15.99
C SER A 99 -36.57 29.80 15.07
N TYR A 100 -35.57 29.88 14.18
CA TYR A 100 -35.22 28.81 13.24
C TYR A 100 -33.95 28.04 13.63
N SER A 101 -33.39 28.30 14.82
CA SER A 101 -32.14 27.70 15.31
C SER A 101 -32.08 26.18 15.16
N GLY A 102 -33.18 25.47 15.47
CA GLY A 102 -33.24 24.02 15.33
C GLY A 102 -33.09 23.52 13.90
N TRP A 103 -33.80 24.12 12.94
CA TRP A 103 -33.70 23.75 11.52
C TRP A 103 -32.33 24.11 10.94
N ILE A 104 -31.83 25.30 11.26
CA ILE A 104 -30.51 25.75 10.81
C ILE A 104 -29.42 24.85 11.40
N ALA A 105 -29.55 24.44 12.66
CA ALA A 105 -28.63 23.52 13.31
C ALA A 105 -28.62 22.13 12.66
N VAL A 106 -29.79 21.56 12.34
CA VAL A 106 -29.87 20.27 11.64
C VAL A 106 -29.23 20.35 10.26
N LEU A 107 -29.52 21.40 9.49
CA LEU A 107 -28.92 21.62 8.18
C LEU A 107 -27.40 21.83 8.28
N GLY A 108 -26.95 22.70 9.18
CA GLY A 108 -25.53 22.95 9.45
C GLY A 108 -24.79 21.71 9.94
N GLY A 109 -25.44 20.91 10.80
CA GLY A 109 -24.96 19.61 11.23
C GLY A 109 -24.78 18.63 10.08
N TYR A 110 -25.78 18.53 9.18
CA TYR A 110 -25.71 17.63 8.02
C TYR A 110 -24.60 18.01 7.05
N PHE A 111 -24.59 19.25 6.59
CA PHE A 111 -23.59 19.72 5.63
C PHE A 111 -22.19 19.80 6.26
N GLY A 112 -22.07 20.29 7.49
CA GLY A 112 -20.81 20.31 8.23
C GLY A 112 -20.29 18.90 8.51
N GLY A 113 -21.18 17.97 8.88
CA GLY A 113 -20.85 16.56 9.07
C GLY A 113 -20.33 15.90 7.80
N LYS A 114 -20.98 16.14 6.65
CA LYS A 114 -20.51 15.67 5.34
C LYS A 114 -19.17 16.29 4.95
N ALA A 115 -18.97 17.58 5.19
CA ALA A 115 -17.72 18.27 4.88
C ALA A 115 -16.55 17.74 5.73
N CYS A 116 -16.76 17.57 7.04
CA CYS A 116 -15.75 17.00 7.94
C CYS A 116 -15.43 15.54 7.58
N LEU A 117 -16.45 14.73 7.26
CA LEU A 117 -16.24 13.35 6.82
C LEU A 117 -15.45 13.32 5.50
N GLY A 118 -15.81 14.19 4.55
CA GLY A 118 -15.09 14.35 3.29
C GLY A 118 -13.62 14.72 3.51
N ALA A 119 -13.35 15.73 4.33
CA ALA A 119 -11.98 16.16 4.66
C ALA A 119 -11.18 15.08 5.39
N HIS A 120 -11.77 14.37 6.36
CA HIS A 120 -11.10 13.28 7.05
C HIS A 120 -10.78 12.13 6.09
N SER A 121 -11.75 11.76 5.24
CA SER A 121 -11.56 10.70 4.25
C SER A 121 -10.51 11.06 3.19
N SER A 122 -10.44 12.32 2.75
CA SER A 122 -9.46 12.77 1.76
C SER A 122 -8.03 12.75 2.30
N VAL A 123 -7.84 13.08 3.59
CA VAL A 123 -6.53 12.96 4.26
C VAL A 123 -6.09 11.49 4.31
N LEU A 124 -7.01 10.59 4.66
CA LEU A 124 -6.72 9.15 4.68
C LEU A 124 -6.43 8.61 3.28
N LEU A 125 -7.19 9.03 2.27
CA LEU A 125 -6.94 8.68 0.88
C LEU A 125 -5.56 9.16 0.42
N GLY A 126 -5.15 10.37 0.80
CA GLY A 126 -3.81 10.87 0.55
C GLY A 126 -2.72 9.98 1.16
N GLY A 127 -2.95 9.47 2.38
CA GLY A 127 -2.07 8.48 3.00
C GLY A 127 -2.00 7.14 2.25
N VAL A 128 -3.13 6.65 1.72
CA VAL A 128 -3.17 5.44 0.88
C VAL A 128 -2.38 5.66 -0.41
N VAL A 129 -2.56 6.79 -1.08
CA VAL A 129 -1.83 7.14 -2.31
C VAL A 129 -0.32 7.28 -2.04
N ALA A 130 0.06 7.89 -0.91
CA ALA A 130 1.47 7.96 -0.52
C ALA A 130 2.08 6.58 -0.29
N GLN A 131 1.35 5.68 0.38
CA GLN A 131 1.79 4.28 0.54
C GLN A 131 1.91 3.60 -0.83
N LEU A 132 0.95 3.81 -1.74
CA LEU A 132 1.01 3.22 -3.10
C LEU A 132 2.25 3.69 -3.85
N ASN A 133 2.57 4.98 -3.81
CA ASN A 133 3.78 5.51 -4.45
C ASN A 133 5.05 4.87 -3.85
N HIS A 134 5.10 4.73 -2.53
CA HIS A 134 6.24 4.11 -1.86
C HIS A 134 6.42 2.64 -2.27
N GLU A 135 5.35 1.85 -2.27
CA GLU A 135 5.42 0.44 -2.67
C GLU A 135 5.74 0.26 -4.16
N ILE A 136 5.28 1.16 -5.04
CA ILE A 136 5.65 1.16 -6.46
C ILE A 136 7.16 1.44 -6.63
N GLU A 137 7.68 2.43 -5.90
CA GLU A 137 9.10 2.77 -5.94
C GLU A 137 9.97 1.64 -5.36
N GLU A 138 9.54 1.03 -4.25
CA GLU A 138 10.22 -0.12 -3.67
C GLU A 138 10.19 -1.33 -4.60
N ALA A 139 9.06 -1.65 -5.24
CA ALA A 139 8.97 -2.75 -6.19
C ALA A 139 9.91 -2.55 -7.39
N LYS A 140 10.00 -1.33 -7.94
CA LYS A 140 10.95 -0.99 -9.01
C LYS A 140 12.39 -1.10 -8.55
N ARG A 141 12.71 -0.64 -7.34
CA ARG A 141 14.04 -0.75 -6.76
C ARG A 141 14.46 -2.20 -6.54
N MET A 142 13.54 -3.07 -6.11
CA MET A 142 13.79 -4.49 -5.92
C MET A 142 14.03 -5.21 -7.26
N ASP A 143 13.32 -4.79 -8.32
CA ASP A 143 13.54 -5.27 -9.69
C ASP A 143 14.95 -4.91 -10.22
N GLU A 144 15.38 -3.66 -10.02
CA GLU A 144 16.73 -3.20 -10.36
C GLU A 144 17.81 -3.97 -9.59
N GLN A 145 17.62 -4.18 -8.28
CA GLN A 145 18.56 -4.92 -7.44
C GLN A 145 18.67 -6.41 -7.80
N THR A 146 17.58 -6.99 -8.30
CA THR A 146 17.56 -8.38 -8.78
C THR A 146 17.90 -8.50 -10.27
N GLY A 147 18.25 -7.40 -10.95
CA GLY A 147 18.69 -7.40 -12.34
C GLY A 147 17.60 -7.86 -13.31
N HIS A 148 16.33 -7.53 -13.03
CA HIS A 148 15.16 -7.89 -13.85
C HIS A 148 14.95 -9.41 -14.03
N ILE A 149 15.51 -10.22 -13.13
CA ILE A 149 15.40 -11.68 -13.20
C ILE A 149 13.98 -12.15 -12.84
N VAL A 150 13.28 -11.40 -11.98
CA VAL A 150 11.96 -11.77 -11.45
C VAL A 150 10.89 -10.81 -11.98
N PRO A 151 10.00 -11.24 -12.91
CA PRO A 151 8.97 -10.37 -13.49
C PRO A 151 7.86 -9.98 -12.50
N ASP A 152 7.79 -10.63 -11.33
CA ASP A 152 6.72 -10.42 -10.36
C ASP A 152 6.80 -9.04 -9.69
N TYR A 153 7.98 -8.42 -9.60
CA TYR A 153 8.12 -7.06 -9.09
C TYR A 153 7.51 -6.02 -10.03
N LEU A 154 7.75 -6.14 -11.34
CA LEU A 154 7.17 -5.26 -12.35
C LEU A 154 5.64 -5.41 -12.42
N ARG A 155 5.15 -6.65 -12.38
CA ARG A 155 3.70 -6.92 -12.34
C ARG A 155 3.03 -6.31 -11.11
N GLU A 156 3.68 -6.37 -9.96
CA GLU A 156 3.15 -5.75 -8.75
C GLU A 156 3.18 -4.22 -8.86
N ALA A 157 4.25 -3.64 -9.37
CA ALA A 157 4.35 -2.20 -9.62
C ALA A 157 3.24 -1.71 -10.57
N GLU A 158 2.96 -2.43 -11.65
CA GLU A 158 1.84 -2.15 -12.55
C GLU A 158 0.49 -2.27 -11.86
N ARG A 159 0.28 -3.34 -11.08
CA ARG A 159 -0.96 -3.54 -10.32
C ARG A 159 -1.21 -2.41 -9.30
N LEU A 160 -0.18 -2.00 -8.57
CA LEU A 160 -0.25 -0.90 -7.61
C LEU A 160 -0.47 0.45 -8.33
N THR A 161 0.12 0.63 -9.51
CA THR A 161 -0.12 1.80 -10.35
C THR A 161 -1.57 1.87 -10.83
N HIS A 162 -2.15 0.74 -11.24
CA HIS A 162 -3.57 0.66 -11.59
C HIS A 162 -4.46 1.03 -10.40
N ALA A 163 -4.19 0.47 -9.22
CA ALA A 163 -4.93 0.80 -7.99
C ALA A 163 -4.83 2.29 -7.64
N LYS A 164 -3.65 2.92 -7.83
CA LYS A 164 -3.47 4.37 -7.66
C LYS A 164 -4.39 5.17 -8.58
N TYR A 165 -4.51 4.78 -9.85
CA TYR A 165 -5.36 5.46 -10.82
C TYR A 165 -6.86 5.27 -10.57
N GLU A 166 -7.25 4.12 -10.00
CA GLU A 166 -8.63 3.91 -9.55
C GLU A 166 -8.99 4.80 -8.35
N LEU A 167 -8.06 4.93 -7.40
CA LEU A 167 -8.26 5.71 -6.17
C LEU A 167 -8.19 7.22 -6.41
N ALA A 168 -7.35 7.67 -7.34
CA ALA A 168 -7.16 9.09 -7.67
C ALA A 168 -7.33 9.32 -9.19
N PRO A 169 -8.57 9.24 -9.71
CA PRO A 169 -8.85 9.26 -11.14
C PRO A 169 -8.57 10.62 -11.80
N THR A 170 -8.43 11.69 -11.02
CA THR A 170 -8.15 13.04 -11.50
C THR A 170 -6.65 13.32 -11.68
N LEU A 171 -5.78 12.35 -11.40
CA LEU A 171 -4.34 12.51 -11.67
C LEU A 171 -4.10 12.62 -13.18
N PRO A 172 -3.20 13.51 -13.64
CA PRO A 172 -2.86 13.62 -15.06
C PRO A 172 -2.35 12.29 -15.63
N GLU A 173 -1.52 11.57 -14.86
CA GLU A 173 -1.05 10.22 -15.18
C GLU A 173 -2.20 9.21 -15.37
N ALA A 174 -3.26 9.32 -14.57
CA ALA A 174 -4.43 8.44 -14.66
C ALA A 174 -5.32 8.78 -15.87
N VAL A 175 -5.40 10.07 -16.22
CA VAL A 175 -6.12 10.55 -17.41
C VAL A 175 -5.41 10.12 -18.69
N GLU A 176 -4.07 10.24 -18.73
CA GLU A 176 -3.25 9.78 -19.84
C GLU A 176 -3.29 8.25 -19.99
N ALA A 177 -3.16 7.51 -18.89
CA ALA A 177 -3.27 6.05 -18.91
C ALA A 177 -4.66 5.58 -19.41
N ARG A 178 -5.74 6.28 -19.04
CA ARG A 178 -7.07 6.00 -19.58
C ARG A 178 -7.18 6.38 -21.04
N ALA A 179 -6.62 7.52 -21.47
CA ALA A 179 -6.63 7.91 -22.88
C ALA A 179 -5.95 6.84 -23.76
N HIS A 180 -4.81 6.30 -23.33
CA HIS A 180 -4.13 5.20 -24.02
C HIS A 180 -4.91 3.88 -24.00
N HIS A 181 -5.65 3.57 -22.93
CA HIS A 181 -6.49 2.35 -22.87
C HIS A 181 -7.81 2.46 -23.62
N THR A 182 -8.31 3.68 -23.87
CA THR A 182 -9.62 3.91 -24.50
C THR A 182 -9.57 3.84 -26.03
N GLU A 183 -8.37 3.74 -26.64
CA GLU A 183 -8.22 3.78 -28.10
C GLU A 183 -7.78 2.46 -28.77
N GLN A 184 -7.67 1.35 -28.04
CA GLN A 184 -7.43 0.05 -28.69
C GLN A 184 -8.76 -0.67 -28.88
N THR A 185 -9.20 -0.78 -30.14
CA THR A 185 -10.34 -1.63 -30.49
C THR A 185 -9.99 -3.11 -30.22
N LEU A 186 -11.02 -3.96 -30.08
CA LEU A 186 -10.81 -5.41 -29.90
C LEU A 186 -9.97 -6.01 -31.03
N ASP A 187 -10.09 -5.45 -32.23
CA ASP A 187 -9.34 -5.84 -33.41
C ASP A 187 -7.84 -5.48 -33.25
N ASP A 188 -7.51 -4.28 -32.78
CA ASP A 188 -6.12 -3.88 -32.52
C ASP A 188 -5.43 -4.77 -31.47
N ARG A 189 -6.20 -5.24 -30.48
CA ARG A 189 -5.70 -6.17 -29.45
C ARG A 189 -5.49 -7.58 -30.01
N ALA A 190 -6.36 -8.03 -30.90
CA ALA A 190 -6.22 -9.30 -31.59
C ALA A 190 -4.99 -9.29 -32.51
N ASP A 191 -4.81 -8.20 -33.25
CA ASP A 191 -3.66 -8.01 -34.14
C ASP A 191 -2.35 -7.94 -33.36
N ALA A 192 -2.29 -7.24 -32.22
CA ALA A 192 -1.12 -7.22 -31.36
C ALA A 192 -0.76 -8.61 -30.78
N LEU A 193 -1.77 -9.43 -30.46
CA LEU A 193 -1.56 -10.81 -30.00
C LEU A 193 -1.07 -11.73 -31.12
N ILE A 194 -1.62 -11.57 -32.34
CA ILE A 194 -1.18 -12.29 -33.53
C ILE A 194 0.26 -11.90 -33.88
N GLU A 195 0.58 -10.60 -33.84
CA GLU A 195 1.91 -10.09 -34.14
C GLU A 195 2.93 -10.60 -33.09
N ALA A 196 2.60 -10.56 -31.80
CA ALA A 196 3.45 -11.11 -30.74
C ALA A 196 3.66 -12.62 -30.90
N TYR A 197 2.62 -13.36 -31.30
CA TYR A 197 2.72 -14.79 -31.58
C TYR A 197 3.62 -15.08 -32.79
N MET A 198 3.45 -14.33 -33.89
CA MET A 198 4.27 -14.46 -35.10
C MET A 198 5.73 -14.13 -34.82
N LYS A 199 6.02 -13.06 -34.07
CA LYS A 199 7.38 -12.69 -33.64
C LYS A 199 8.04 -13.78 -32.80
N ARG A 200 7.27 -14.42 -31.92
CA ARG A 200 7.74 -15.53 -31.08
C ARG A 200 8.00 -16.80 -31.90
N LYS A 201 7.17 -17.05 -32.93
CA LYS A 201 7.36 -18.15 -33.88
C LYS A 201 8.61 -17.94 -34.75
N GLU A 202 8.81 -16.74 -35.30
CA GLU A 202 10.01 -16.40 -36.07
C GLU A 202 11.30 -16.49 -35.24
N ALA A 203 11.25 -16.12 -33.95
CA ALA A 203 12.38 -16.24 -33.04
C ALA A 203 12.71 -17.71 -32.68
N LEU A 204 11.72 -18.61 -32.78
CA LEU A 204 11.91 -20.05 -32.58
C LEU A 204 12.39 -20.75 -33.85
N GLU A 205 12.00 -20.28 -35.04
CA GLU A 205 12.44 -20.81 -36.34
C GLU A 205 13.85 -20.33 -36.73
N LYS A 206 14.38 -19.28 -36.09
CA LYS A 206 15.75 -18.77 -36.27
C LYS A 206 16.79 -19.38 -35.29
N LYS A 207 16.43 -20.41 -34.53
CA LYS A 207 17.33 -21.22 -33.70
C LYS A 207 17.51 -22.61 -34.29
#